data_AF-A0A9W4WEF4-F1
#
_entry.id   AF-A0A9W4WEF4-F1
#
_cell.length_a   1.000
_cell.length_b   1.000
_cell.length_c   1.000
_cell.angle_alpha   90.00
_cell.angle_beta   90.00
_cell.angle_gamma   90.00
#
_symmetry.space_group_name_H-M   'P 1'
#
loop_
_entity.id
_entity.type
_entity.pdbx_description
1 polymer ?
#
loop_
_entity_poly.entity_id
_entity_poly.type
_entity_poly.pdbx_seq_one_letter_code
_entity_poly.pdbx_strand_id
1 'polypeptide(L)'
;MQLQIEICSLNDEDLERLVKKTYILITTVGPYAQYGELAFRACAENGTHYMDVTGETPWTGTMINKYEGAAQETGAMMFPQIGIESAPPDLVTWSLTKEVREKLSAKTAAVTVSIHQLDSAPSGGTLATVLGLFESFSISEVKAQHKPYALSPVPNRNKVQSQKSLLTKLVGLCNVPNLGLMTTSIAGMTDTPIVQRSWGLMASLPSREKQFYGPNFSFHEYMRAKGYLRGIAIHWALGFFGLLLATMPPFRALARRFVYEPGQGPDKELAKKDEIEYRGIAVPDKASKTGNPQAYCRAKYTGSMYYLTGMLLAQAASTLLEDDVDLPGGVFTAACLGQPYIDRLHDVGFKFETKILDQ
;
A
#
# COMPACT_ATOMS: atom_id res chain seq x y z
N MET A 1 6.02 -26.51 19.02
CA MET A 1 7.22 -26.11 18.25
C MET A 1 7.89 -24.98 19.03
N GLN A 2 9.15 -25.13 19.45
CA GLN A 2 9.87 -24.06 20.14
C GLN A 2 10.43 -23.11 19.09
N LEU A 3 10.12 -21.81 19.20
CA LEU A 3 10.70 -20.79 18.32
C LEU A 3 12.23 -20.78 18.55
N GLN A 4 12.99 -20.88 17.47
CA GLN A 4 14.44 -20.73 17.51
C GLN A 4 14.80 -19.26 17.43
N ILE A 5 15.79 -18.84 18.21
CA ILE A 5 16.34 -17.49 18.17
C ILE A 5 17.76 -17.58 17.61
N GLU A 6 18.03 -16.80 16.57
CA GLU A 6 19.35 -16.65 15.97
C GLU A 6 19.69 -15.17 15.89
N ILE A 7 20.96 -14.84 16.11
CA ILE A 7 21.47 -13.48 15.96
C ILE A 7 22.02 -13.36 14.54
N CYS A 8 21.49 -12.40 13.78
CA CYS A 8 21.93 -12.07 12.43
C CYS A 8 22.30 -10.60 12.40
N SER A 9 23.55 -10.29 12.04
CA SER A 9 23.95 -8.90 11.79
C SER A 9 23.51 -8.49 10.38
N LEU A 10 23.36 -7.19 10.15
CA LEU A 10 23.11 -6.64 8.81
C LEU A 10 24.41 -6.57 8.00
N ASN A 11 24.95 -7.74 7.65
CA ASN A 11 26.08 -7.91 6.74
C ASN A 11 25.82 -9.08 5.78
N ASP A 12 26.57 -9.14 4.69
CA ASP A 12 26.36 -10.11 3.61
C ASP A 12 26.47 -11.56 4.09
N GLU A 13 27.50 -11.88 4.87
CA GLU A 13 27.78 -13.24 5.33
C GLU A 13 26.64 -13.79 6.21
N ASP A 14 26.20 -13.01 7.19
CA ASP A 14 25.14 -13.40 8.12
C ASP A 14 23.79 -13.53 7.39
N LEU A 15 23.46 -12.57 6.51
CA LEU A 15 22.21 -12.59 5.76
C LEU A 15 22.18 -13.73 4.74
N GLU A 16 23.27 -14.00 4.03
CA GLU A 16 23.35 -15.15 3.12
C GLU A 16 23.11 -16.47 3.85
N ARG A 17 23.73 -16.65 5.02
CA ARG A 17 23.53 -17.84 5.86
C ARG A 17 22.07 -17.96 6.32
N LEU A 18 21.44 -16.84 6.67
CA LEU A 18 20.04 -16.80 7.09
C LEU A 18 19.10 -17.15 5.94
N VAL A 19 19.23 -16.51 4.78
CA VAL A 19 18.28 -16.69 3.66
C VAL A 19 18.35 -18.10 3.07
N LYS A 20 19.55 -18.71 2.96
CA LYS A 20 19.73 -20.06 2.40
C LYS A 20 18.99 -21.19 3.15
N LYS A 21 18.61 -20.97 4.41
CA LYS A 21 17.80 -21.89 5.22
C LYS A 21 16.39 -21.39 5.50
N THR A 22 15.99 -20.29 4.88
CA THR A 22 14.72 -19.61 5.10
C THR A 22 13.86 -19.74 3.85
N TYR A 23 12.59 -20.12 4.03
CA TYR A 23 11.63 -20.17 2.94
C TYR A 23 11.05 -18.78 2.63
N ILE A 24 10.60 -18.05 3.67
CA ILE A 24 10.13 -16.66 3.59
C ILE A 24 10.81 -15.84 4.68
N LEU A 25 11.48 -14.74 4.30
CA LEU A 25 12.00 -13.75 5.23
C LEU A 25 10.98 -12.61 5.39
N ILE A 26 10.44 -12.47 6.60
CA ILE A 26 9.61 -11.31 6.98
C ILE A 26 10.50 -10.34 7.74
N THR A 27 10.61 -9.09 7.27
CA THR A 27 11.40 -8.06 7.95
C THR A 27 10.57 -6.83 8.30
N THR A 28 10.72 -6.38 9.55
CA THR A 28 10.19 -5.11 10.06
C THR A 28 11.33 -4.17 10.47
N VAL A 29 12.52 -4.33 9.85
CA VAL A 29 13.73 -3.57 10.17
C VAL A 29 13.85 -2.37 9.22
N GLY A 30 13.38 -1.21 9.67
CA GLY A 30 13.52 0.07 8.97
C GLY A 30 14.35 1.10 9.77
N PRO A 31 14.61 2.30 9.22
CA PRO A 31 14.19 2.78 7.88
C PRO A 31 14.80 1.97 6.73
N TYR A 32 13.99 1.64 5.73
CA TYR A 32 14.36 0.65 4.70
C TYR A 32 15.40 1.20 3.72
N ALA A 33 15.36 2.50 3.43
CA ALA A 33 16.40 3.17 2.65
C ALA A 33 17.80 3.06 3.27
N GLN A 34 17.91 2.80 4.57
CA GLN A 34 19.19 2.63 5.26
C GLN A 34 19.56 1.17 5.48
N TYR A 35 18.58 0.32 5.83
CA TYR A 35 18.85 -1.03 6.32
C TYR A 35 18.25 -2.16 5.47
N GLY A 36 17.33 -1.85 4.56
CA GLY A 36 16.51 -2.84 3.87
C GLY A 36 17.20 -3.55 2.70
N GLU A 37 18.15 -2.89 2.02
CA GLU A 37 18.71 -3.40 0.75
C GLU A 37 19.43 -4.74 0.92
N LEU A 38 20.20 -4.94 2.00
CA LEU A 38 20.98 -6.17 2.18
C LEU A 38 20.08 -7.41 2.27
N ALA A 39 18.99 -7.33 3.04
CA ALA A 39 18.04 -8.43 3.17
C ALA A 39 17.26 -8.66 1.88
N PHE A 40 16.80 -7.58 1.22
CA PHE A 40 16.09 -7.68 -0.06
C PHE A 40 16.94 -8.37 -1.12
N ARG A 41 18.18 -7.92 -1.29
CA ARG A 41 19.15 -8.49 -2.24
C ARG A 41 19.42 -9.97 -1.94
N ALA A 42 19.76 -10.28 -0.69
CA ALA A 42 20.09 -11.65 -0.30
C ALA A 42 18.95 -12.62 -0.62
N CYS A 43 17.70 -12.21 -0.36
CA CYS A 43 16.51 -12.99 -0.72
C CYS A 43 16.36 -13.16 -2.24
N ALA A 44 16.41 -12.06 -3.00
CA ALA A 44 16.25 -12.09 -4.46
C ALA A 44 17.31 -12.95 -5.16
N GLU A 45 18.56 -12.91 -4.70
CA GLU A 45 19.69 -13.63 -5.29
C GLU A 45 19.75 -15.13 -4.88
N ASN A 46 19.05 -15.54 -3.81
CA ASN A 46 19.07 -16.92 -3.30
C ASN A 46 17.74 -17.67 -3.43
N GLY A 47 16.71 -17.08 -4.05
CA GLY A 47 15.40 -17.73 -4.23
C GLY A 47 14.52 -17.71 -2.99
N THR A 48 14.92 -17.03 -1.91
CA THR A 48 14.13 -16.90 -0.69
C THR A 48 13.05 -15.84 -0.88
N HIS A 49 11.81 -16.18 -0.53
CA HIS A 49 10.71 -15.23 -0.60
C HIS A 49 10.86 -14.13 0.46
N TYR A 50 10.32 -12.94 0.19
CA TYR A 50 10.56 -11.77 1.02
C TYR A 50 9.27 -10.98 1.26
N MET A 51 9.07 -10.52 2.49
CA MET A 51 7.97 -9.60 2.82
C MET A 51 8.45 -8.51 3.79
N ASP A 52 7.96 -7.28 3.59
CA ASP A 52 8.22 -6.18 4.50
C ASP A 52 7.03 -5.24 4.69
N VAL A 53 7.20 -4.21 5.52
CA VAL A 53 6.16 -3.21 5.86
C VAL A 53 6.60 -1.80 5.50
N THR A 54 7.48 -1.65 4.52
CA THR A 54 7.97 -0.31 4.15
C THR A 54 6.83 0.59 3.66
N GLY A 55 6.94 1.89 3.96
CA GLY A 55 6.13 2.94 3.32
C GLY A 55 6.95 3.78 2.32
N GLU A 56 8.18 3.36 2.03
CA GLU A 56 9.18 4.15 1.30
C GLU A 56 9.13 3.84 -0.20
N THR A 57 8.13 4.37 -0.90
CA THR A 57 7.95 4.15 -2.35
C THR A 57 9.23 4.36 -3.18
N PRO A 58 10.08 5.39 -2.94
CA PRO A 58 11.31 5.53 -3.69
C PRO A 58 12.33 4.40 -3.47
N TRP A 59 12.39 3.85 -2.25
CA TRP A 59 13.18 2.67 -1.95
C TRP A 59 12.63 1.45 -2.70
N THR A 60 11.31 1.21 -2.66
CA THR A 60 10.67 0.12 -3.39
C THR A 60 10.98 0.18 -4.89
N GLY A 61 10.86 1.37 -5.51
CA GLY A 61 11.22 1.57 -6.90
C GLY A 61 12.69 1.28 -7.19
N THR A 62 13.59 1.61 -6.27
CA THR A 62 15.02 1.28 -6.38
C THR A 62 15.27 -0.22 -6.31
N MET A 63 14.61 -0.92 -5.37
CA MET A 63 14.75 -2.37 -5.22
C MET A 63 14.21 -3.14 -6.42
N ILE A 64 13.05 -2.74 -6.95
CA ILE A 64 12.48 -3.29 -8.20
C ILE A 64 13.51 -3.16 -9.33
N ASN A 65 14.03 -1.96 -9.58
CA ASN A 65 14.97 -1.71 -10.66
C ASN A 65 16.27 -2.51 -10.53
N LYS A 66 16.76 -2.72 -9.31
CA LYS A 66 18.02 -3.44 -9.06
C LYS A 66 17.85 -4.95 -9.11
N TYR A 67 16.75 -5.50 -8.59
CA TYR A 67 16.68 -6.91 -8.19
C TYR A 67 15.48 -7.68 -8.75
N GLU A 68 14.56 -7.05 -9.49
CA GLU A 68 13.45 -7.79 -10.11
C GLU A 68 13.93 -8.90 -11.06
N GLY A 69 15.02 -8.65 -11.82
CA GLY A 69 15.64 -9.67 -12.67
C GLY A 69 16.19 -10.86 -11.88
N ALA A 70 16.93 -10.62 -10.80
CA ALA A 70 17.45 -11.68 -9.95
C ALA A 70 16.32 -12.51 -9.32
N ALA A 71 15.25 -11.85 -8.84
CA ALA A 71 14.08 -12.53 -8.30
C ALA A 71 13.37 -13.40 -9.36
N GLN A 72 13.28 -12.93 -10.61
CA GLN A 72 12.76 -13.72 -11.72
C GLN A 72 13.61 -14.94 -12.04
N GLU A 73 14.94 -14.79 -12.04
CA GLU A 73 15.90 -15.87 -12.33
C GLU A 73 15.89 -16.96 -11.25
N THR A 74 15.77 -16.58 -9.98
CA THR A 74 15.82 -17.51 -8.85
C THR A 74 14.46 -18.08 -8.45
N GLY A 75 13.36 -17.49 -8.93
CA GLY A 75 12.00 -17.83 -8.52
C GLY A 75 11.58 -17.19 -7.19
N ALA A 76 12.34 -16.25 -6.64
CA ALA A 76 11.96 -15.54 -5.42
C ALA A 76 10.72 -14.65 -5.66
N MET A 77 9.68 -14.82 -4.83
CA MET A 77 8.54 -13.92 -4.80
C MET A 77 8.73 -12.87 -3.71
N MET A 78 8.86 -11.60 -4.13
CA MET A 78 9.18 -10.47 -3.27
C MET A 78 7.95 -9.58 -3.08
N PHE A 79 7.53 -9.32 -1.85
CA PHE A 79 6.36 -8.51 -1.51
C PHE A 79 6.73 -7.35 -0.56
N PRO A 80 7.30 -6.26 -1.08
CA PRO A 80 7.45 -5.05 -0.28
C PRO A 80 6.09 -4.39 0.00
N GLN A 81 6.00 -3.58 1.05
CA GLN A 81 4.83 -2.77 1.39
C GLN A 81 3.57 -3.56 1.80
N ILE A 82 3.73 -4.60 2.63
CA ILE A 82 2.63 -5.38 3.23
C ILE A 82 2.18 -4.76 4.57
N GLY A 83 2.31 -3.43 4.69
CA GLY A 83 1.87 -2.64 5.84
C GLY A 83 0.47 -2.03 5.67
N ILE A 84 0.01 -1.30 6.69
CA ILE A 84 -1.26 -0.55 6.64
C ILE A 84 -1.21 0.54 5.57
N GLU A 85 -0.06 1.20 5.45
CA GLU A 85 0.28 1.96 4.27
C GLU A 85 0.54 0.95 3.13
N SER A 86 -0.32 0.95 2.10
CA SER A 86 -0.29 0.16 0.85
C SER A 86 -1.15 -1.11 0.78
N ALA A 87 -1.05 -2.09 1.68
CA ALA A 87 -1.77 -3.36 1.46
C ALA A 87 -3.31 -3.22 1.52
N PRO A 88 -3.91 -2.56 2.53
CA PRO A 88 -5.36 -2.37 2.58
C PRO A 88 -5.98 -1.68 1.34
N PRO A 89 -5.52 -0.49 0.87
CA PRO A 89 -6.12 0.14 -0.32
C PRO A 89 -5.92 -0.68 -1.59
N ASP A 90 -4.83 -1.44 -1.70
CA ASP A 90 -4.58 -2.35 -2.81
C ASP A 90 -5.57 -3.54 -2.82
N LEU A 91 -5.81 -4.16 -1.67
CA LEU A 91 -6.80 -5.24 -1.50
C LEU A 91 -8.24 -4.76 -1.68
N VAL A 92 -8.57 -3.56 -1.18
CA VAL A 92 -9.88 -2.92 -1.42
C VAL A 92 -10.08 -2.69 -2.91
N THR A 93 -9.05 -2.20 -3.61
CA THR A 93 -9.10 -1.99 -5.05
C THR A 93 -9.29 -3.32 -5.80
N TRP A 94 -8.54 -4.35 -5.45
CA TRP A 94 -8.69 -5.68 -6.06
C TRP A 94 -10.09 -6.25 -5.84
N SER A 95 -10.64 -6.12 -4.63
CA SER A 95 -12.00 -6.58 -4.29
C SER A 95 -13.05 -5.86 -5.13
N LEU A 96 -12.90 -4.54 -5.29
CA LEU A 96 -13.80 -3.73 -6.10
C LEU A 96 -13.74 -4.08 -7.59
N THR A 97 -12.55 -4.24 -8.16
CA THR A 97 -12.38 -4.60 -9.58
C THR A 97 -12.90 -6.01 -9.85
N LYS A 98 -12.79 -6.91 -8.87
CA LYS A 98 -13.44 -8.24 -8.88
C LYS A 98 -14.96 -8.13 -8.95
N GLU A 99 -15.60 -7.33 -8.11
CA GLU A 99 -17.05 -7.14 -8.15
C GLU A 99 -17.52 -6.55 -9.49
N VAL A 100 -16.82 -5.54 -10.01
CA VAL A 100 -17.14 -4.96 -11.33
C VAL A 100 -17.04 -6.02 -12.43
N ARG A 101 -15.99 -6.85 -12.39
CA ARG A 101 -15.81 -7.93 -13.36
C ARG A 101 -16.89 -9.01 -13.26
N GLU A 102 -17.19 -9.48 -12.04
CA GLU A 102 -18.03 -10.66 -11.82
C GLU A 102 -19.53 -10.35 -11.80
N LYS A 103 -19.92 -9.19 -11.27
CA LYS A 103 -21.34 -8.80 -11.13
C LYS A 103 -21.82 -7.89 -12.25
N LEU A 104 -20.93 -7.03 -12.78
CA LEU A 104 -21.28 -6.09 -13.86
C LEU A 104 -20.76 -6.52 -15.24
N SER A 105 -19.99 -7.62 -15.31
CA SER A 105 -19.40 -8.11 -16.57
C SER A 105 -18.64 -7.02 -17.34
N ALA A 106 -17.93 -6.15 -16.60
CA ALA A 106 -17.24 -4.99 -17.14
C ALA A 106 -15.79 -4.92 -16.65
N LYS A 107 -14.99 -4.11 -17.35
CA LYS A 107 -13.71 -3.61 -16.83
C LYS A 107 -13.95 -2.37 -15.96
N THR A 108 -12.96 -1.98 -15.18
CA THR A 108 -13.04 -0.88 -14.22
C THR A 108 -12.39 0.38 -14.77
N ALA A 109 -13.16 1.46 -14.85
CA ALA A 109 -12.69 2.78 -15.27
C ALA A 109 -11.97 3.51 -14.14
N ALA A 110 -12.56 3.49 -12.94
CA ALA A 110 -12.09 4.28 -11.83
C ALA A 110 -12.37 3.59 -10.51
N VAL A 111 -11.39 3.66 -9.61
CA VAL A 111 -11.52 3.29 -8.21
C VAL A 111 -11.22 4.52 -7.36
N THR A 112 -12.08 4.78 -6.40
CA THR A 112 -11.82 5.76 -5.34
C THR A 112 -11.86 5.06 -4.00
N VAL A 113 -10.77 5.12 -3.25
CA VAL A 113 -10.67 4.61 -1.87
C VAL A 113 -10.60 5.79 -0.90
N SER A 114 -11.25 5.63 0.24
CA SER A 114 -11.28 6.57 1.34
C SER A 114 -10.76 5.87 2.59
N ILE A 115 -9.75 6.46 3.24
CA ILE A 115 -9.52 6.25 4.67
C ILE A 115 -10.68 6.93 5.39
N HIS A 116 -11.69 6.14 5.72
CA HIS A 116 -12.99 6.63 6.19
C HIS A 116 -13.00 6.88 7.69
N GLN A 117 -12.34 6.01 8.45
CA GLN A 117 -12.03 6.19 9.86
C GLN A 117 -10.57 5.78 10.10
N LEU A 118 -9.86 6.56 10.90
CA LEU A 118 -8.53 6.25 11.40
C LEU A 118 -8.42 6.86 12.80
N ASP A 119 -8.53 6.01 13.81
CA ASP A 119 -8.43 6.37 15.22
C ASP A 119 -7.12 5.85 15.80
N SER A 120 -5.99 6.27 15.21
CA SER A 120 -4.64 5.91 15.68
C SER A 120 -3.70 7.09 15.55
N ALA A 121 -2.82 7.26 16.53
CA ALA A 121 -1.65 8.12 16.37
C ALA A 121 -0.65 7.46 15.40
N PRO A 122 0.10 8.23 14.60
CA PRO A 122 1.21 7.69 13.81
C PRO A 122 2.23 7.00 14.73
N SER A 123 2.78 5.88 14.27
CA SER A 123 3.83 5.19 15.00
C SER A 123 5.15 5.97 14.95
N GLY A 124 6.05 5.75 15.94
CA GLY A 124 7.41 6.29 15.88
C GLY A 124 8.15 5.84 14.61
N GLY A 125 7.95 4.59 14.20
CA GLY A 125 8.48 4.04 12.94
C GLY A 125 7.98 4.80 11.72
N THR A 126 6.68 5.08 11.64
CA THR A 126 6.06 5.85 10.53
C THR A 126 6.66 7.26 10.44
N LEU A 127 6.83 7.95 11.57
CA LEU A 127 7.46 9.27 11.60
C LEU A 127 8.94 9.22 11.20
N ALA A 128 9.68 8.21 11.68
CA ALA A 128 11.07 7.98 11.30
C ALA A 128 11.21 7.70 9.80
N THR A 129 10.32 6.91 9.22
CA THR A 129 10.26 6.62 7.78
C THR A 129 10.02 7.89 6.96
N VAL A 130 9.05 8.73 7.35
CA VAL A 130 8.80 10.00 6.63
C VAL A 130 10.02 10.94 6.71
N LEU A 131 10.68 11.03 7.87
CA LEU A 131 11.90 11.82 8.03
C LEU A 131 13.06 11.26 7.21
N GLY A 132 13.26 9.94 7.26
CA GLY A 132 14.29 9.22 6.52
C GLY A 132 14.14 9.37 5.01
N LEU A 133 12.91 9.39 4.50
CA LEU A 133 12.64 9.60 3.07
C LEU A 133 13.22 10.92 2.55
N PHE A 134 13.07 12.02 3.30
CA PHE A 134 13.63 13.32 2.91
C PHE A 134 15.14 13.45 3.18
N GLU A 135 15.73 12.50 3.90
CA GLU A 135 17.19 12.44 4.15
C GLU A 135 17.91 11.56 3.13
N SER A 136 17.28 10.46 2.74
CA SER A 136 17.84 9.44 1.84
C SER A 136 17.58 9.72 0.36
N PHE A 137 16.54 10.51 0.02
CA PHE A 137 16.18 10.77 -1.36
C PHE A 137 16.09 12.26 -1.68
N SER A 138 16.55 12.64 -2.86
CA SER A 138 16.33 13.98 -3.42
C SER A 138 14.86 14.21 -3.78
N ILE A 139 14.44 15.48 -3.80
CA ILE A 139 13.09 15.87 -4.24
C ILE A 139 12.78 15.35 -5.66
N SER A 140 13.79 15.29 -6.54
CA SER A 140 13.67 14.74 -7.89
C SER A 140 13.38 13.24 -7.91
N GLU A 141 14.05 12.46 -7.06
CA GLU A 141 13.82 11.01 -6.95
C GLU A 141 12.43 10.73 -6.38
N VAL A 142 12.04 11.44 -5.31
CA VAL A 142 10.68 11.36 -4.77
C VAL A 142 9.67 11.68 -5.87
N LYS A 143 9.82 12.81 -6.58
CA LYS A 143 8.91 13.20 -7.65
C LYS A 143 8.85 12.19 -8.80
N ALA A 144 9.96 11.56 -9.16
CA ALA A 144 10.02 10.57 -10.23
C ALA A 144 9.17 9.33 -9.90
N GLN A 145 9.25 8.86 -8.65
CA GLN A 145 8.57 7.64 -8.19
C GLN A 145 7.07 7.85 -7.93
N HIS A 146 6.63 9.11 -7.84
CA HIS A 146 5.22 9.49 -7.74
C HIS A 146 4.60 9.91 -9.09
N LYS A 147 5.34 9.78 -10.21
CA LYS A 147 4.71 9.93 -11.53
C LYS A 147 3.64 8.84 -11.70
N PRO A 148 2.53 9.14 -12.38
CA PRO A 148 1.52 8.13 -12.65
C PRO A 148 2.13 6.88 -13.28
N TYR A 149 1.86 5.72 -12.68
CA TYR A 149 2.31 4.41 -13.11
C TYR A 149 3.84 4.21 -13.08
N ALA A 150 4.57 4.98 -12.27
CA ALA A 150 6.03 4.89 -12.18
C ALA A 150 6.54 3.48 -11.76
N LEU A 151 5.82 2.82 -10.85
CA LEU A 151 6.16 1.47 -10.40
C LEU A 151 5.49 0.36 -11.24
N SER A 152 4.70 0.72 -12.25
CA SER A 152 4.02 -0.27 -13.08
C SER A 152 4.99 -0.96 -14.04
N PRO A 153 4.97 -2.31 -14.17
CA PRO A 153 5.80 -3.02 -15.14
C PRO A 153 5.44 -2.70 -16.60
N VAL A 154 4.26 -2.11 -16.83
CA VAL A 154 3.80 -1.66 -18.15
C VAL A 154 3.27 -0.22 -18.10
N PRO A 155 3.47 0.61 -19.13
CA PRO A 155 2.95 1.97 -19.14
C PRO A 155 1.44 2.00 -19.38
N ASN A 156 0.71 2.83 -18.62
CA ASN A 156 -0.66 3.16 -18.97
C ASN A 156 -0.66 4.27 -20.05
N ARG A 157 -0.97 3.89 -21.30
CA ARG A 157 -0.98 4.80 -22.44
C ARG A 157 -2.29 5.58 -22.58
N ASN A 158 -3.33 5.21 -21.84
CA ASN A 158 -4.60 5.92 -21.91
C ASN A 158 -4.52 7.22 -21.11
N LYS A 159 -5.13 8.29 -21.62
CA LYS A 159 -5.24 9.56 -20.90
C LYS A 159 -6.26 9.38 -19.78
N VAL A 160 -5.80 8.85 -18.66
CA VAL A 160 -6.57 8.75 -17.43
C VAL A 160 -6.94 10.16 -16.98
N GLN A 161 -8.19 10.57 -17.21
CA GLN A 161 -8.67 11.91 -16.88
C GLN A 161 -8.84 12.09 -15.37
N SER A 162 -7.76 12.39 -14.67
CA SER A 162 -7.84 12.97 -13.33
C SER A 162 -7.92 14.50 -13.42
N GLN A 163 -8.99 15.04 -13.99
CA GLN A 163 -9.20 16.49 -13.95
C GLN A 163 -9.88 16.89 -12.64
N LYS A 164 -9.12 16.86 -11.53
CA LYS A 164 -9.52 17.59 -10.32
C LYS A 164 -9.75 19.06 -10.71
N SER A 165 -10.92 19.60 -10.37
CA SER A 165 -11.21 21.02 -10.62
C SER A 165 -10.16 21.90 -9.93
N LEU A 166 -9.90 23.11 -10.46
CA LEU A 166 -8.98 24.06 -9.84
C LEU A 166 -9.36 24.33 -8.37
N LEU A 167 -10.66 24.38 -8.08
CA LEU A 167 -11.17 24.49 -6.71
C LEU A 167 -10.73 23.29 -5.85
N THR A 168 -10.94 22.06 -6.32
CA THR A 168 -10.52 20.84 -5.60
C THR A 168 -9.02 20.85 -5.30
N LYS A 169 -8.20 21.35 -6.22
CA LYS A 169 -6.75 21.47 -6.02
C LYS A 169 -6.38 22.53 -4.98
N LEU A 170 -7.16 23.61 -4.87
CA LEU A 170 -6.91 24.71 -3.94
C LEU A 170 -7.40 24.38 -2.51
N VAL A 171 -8.59 23.80 -2.40
CA VAL A 171 -9.21 23.53 -1.09
C VAL A 171 -8.98 22.11 -0.59
N GLY A 172 -8.50 21.21 -1.45
CA GLY A 172 -8.31 19.80 -1.14
C GLY A 172 -9.59 18.99 -1.00
N LEU A 173 -10.75 19.63 -1.05
CA LEU A 173 -12.06 19.01 -0.85
C LEU A 173 -12.69 18.52 -2.15
N CYS A 174 -13.31 17.35 -2.09
CA CYS A 174 -14.25 16.88 -3.10
C CYS A 174 -15.40 16.11 -2.44
N ASN A 175 -16.54 16.03 -3.12
CA ASN A 175 -17.63 15.14 -2.72
C ASN A 175 -17.62 13.91 -3.63
N VAL A 176 -17.54 12.72 -3.05
CA VAL A 176 -17.53 11.46 -3.80
C VAL A 176 -18.83 10.72 -3.52
N PRO A 177 -19.61 10.34 -4.55
CA PRO A 177 -20.85 9.57 -4.36
C PRO A 177 -20.62 8.35 -3.45
N ASN A 178 -21.56 8.08 -2.55
CA ASN A 178 -21.53 6.97 -1.57
C ASN A 178 -20.39 7.00 -0.53
N LEU A 179 -19.41 7.89 -0.66
CA LEU A 179 -18.34 8.09 0.31
C LEU A 179 -18.50 9.40 1.11
N GLY A 180 -19.08 10.44 0.50
CA GLY A 180 -19.35 11.74 1.10
C GLY A 180 -18.23 12.75 0.89
N LEU A 181 -18.10 13.70 1.82
CA LEU A 181 -17.11 14.79 1.77
C LEU A 181 -15.71 14.27 2.11
N MET A 182 -14.79 14.47 1.18
CA MET A 182 -13.41 13.97 1.20
C MET A 182 -12.40 15.12 1.25
N THR A 183 -11.21 14.85 1.78
CA THR A 183 -10.02 15.71 1.70
C THR A 183 -8.79 14.91 1.26
N THR A 184 -7.66 15.58 1.10
CA THR A 184 -6.37 14.96 0.76
C THR A 184 -5.99 13.84 1.75
N SER A 185 -5.61 12.69 1.20
CA SER A 185 -5.09 11.55 1.97
C SER A 185 -3.65 11.81 2.41
N ILE A 186 -3.31 11.34 3.62
CA ILE A 186 -1.94 11.29 4.11
C ILE A 186 -1.14 10.15 3.47
N ALA A 187 -1.82 9.06 3.07
CA ALA A 187 -1.19 7.85 2.52
C ALA A 187 -1.17 7.81 0.98
N GLY A 188 -1.91 8.72 0.32
CA GLY A 188 -2.12 8.65 -1.12
C GLY A 188 -0.85 8.74 -1.97
N MET A 189 0.21 9.36 -1.45
CA MET A 189 1.54 9.38 -2.08
C MET A 189 2.19 7.99 -2.09
N THR A 190 2.01 7.22 -1.02
CA THR A 190 2.56 5.87 -0.89
C THR A 190 1.70 4.83 -1.61
N ASP A 191 0.37 4.95 -1.51
CA ASP A 191 -0.56 3.89 -1.92
C ASP A 191 -0.87 3.93 -3.42
N THR A 192 -0.92 5.13 -4.02
CA THR A 192 -1.24 5.28 -5.46
C THR A 192 -0.25 4.53 -6.36
N PRO A 193 1.08 4.66 -6.19
CA PRO A 193 2.05 3.93 -7.00
C PRO A 193 1.92 2.41 -6.86
N ILE A 194 1.57 1.90 -5.68
CA ILE A 194 1.39 0.45 -5.43
C ILE A 194 0.14 -0.07 -6.13
N VAL A 195 -1.00 0.60 -5.98
CA VAL A 195 -2.23 0.22 -6.69
C VAL A 195 -2.04 0.27 -8.21
N GLN A 196 -1.29 1.26 -8.70
CA GLN A 196 -0.93 1.36 -10.12
C GLN A 196 0.04 0.26 -10.57
N ARG A 197 0.93 -0.21 -9.69
CA ARG A 197 1.75 -1.39 -9.96
C ARG A 197 0.88 -2.65 -10.03
N SER A 198 -0.07 -2.84 -9.12
CA SER A 198 -1.04 -3.94 -9.18
C SER A 198 -1.81 -3.94 -10.50
N TRP A 199 -2.27 -2.78 -10.96
CA TRP A 199 -2.89 -2.65 -12.29
C TRP A 199 -1.97 -3.19 -13.40
N GLY A 200 -0.69 -2.82 -13.38
CA GLY A 200 0.28 -3.26 -14.39
C GLY A 200 0.62 -4.75 -14.29
N LEU A 201 0.80 -5.28 -13.09
CA LEU A 201 1.05 -6.70 -12.84
C LEU A 201 -0.13 -7.55 -13.32
N MET A 202 -1.37 -7.15 -13.04
CA MET A 202 -2.57 -7.83 -13.52
C MET A 202 -2.71 -7.76 -15.05
N ALA A 203 -2.07 -6.79 -15.70
CA ALA A 203 -2.06 -6.64 -17.15
C ALA A 203 -0.95 -7.46 -17.84
N SER A 204 0.18 -7.68 -17.17
CA SER A 204 1.37 -8.30 -17.75
C SER A 204 1.57 -9.77 -17.38
N LEU A 205 1.03 -10.22 -16.24
CA LEU A 205 1.18 -11.61 -15.79
C LEU A 205 0.15 -12.52 -16.47
N PRO A 206 0.57 -13.60 -17.16
CA PRO A 206 -0.35 -14.55 -17.78
C PRO A 206 -1.36 -15.15 -16.80
N SER A 207 -0.92 -15.49 -15.58
CA SER A 207 -1.78 -16.02 -14.51
C SER A 207 -2.82 -15.03 -13.98
N ARG A 208 -2.72 -13.75 -14.36
CA ARG A 208 -3.60 -12.66 -13.88
C ARG A 208 -4.38 -11.97 -14.99
N GLU A 209 -4.26 -12.38 -16.25
CA GLU A 209 -4.93 -11.73 -17.40
C GLU A 209 -6.46 -11.57 -17.17
N LYS A 210 -7.12 -12.61 -16.64
CA LYS A 210 -8.55 -12.58 -16.32
C LYS A 210 -8.90 -11.57 -15.23
N GLN A 211 -7.95 -11.24 -14.37
CA GLN A 211 -8.08 -10.29 -13.27
C GLN A 211 -7.73 -8.85 -13.68
N PHE A 212 -7.27 -8.62 -14.93
CA PHE A 212 -6.90 -7.28 -15.39
C PHE A 212 -8.01 -6.24 -15.17
N TYR A 213 -7.66 -5.16 -14.48
CA TYR A 213 -8.61 -4.14 -14.01
C TYR A 213 -9.30 -3.41 -15.17
N GLY A 214 -8.57 -3.06 -16.22
CA GLY A 214 -9.14 -2.33 -17.36
C GLY A 214 -8.17 -1.32 -17.96
N PRO A 215 -8.29 -1.00 -19.26
CA PRO A 215 -7.37 -0.10 -19.95
C PRO A 215 -7.50 1.35 -19.47
N ASN A 216 -8.69 1.80 -19.05
CA ASN A 216 -8.90 3.20 -18.62
C ASN A 216 -8.78 3.39 -17.10
N PHE A 217 -8.34 2.37 -16.37
CA PHE A 217 -8.27 2.37 -14.93
C PHE A 217 -7.62 3.65 -14.37
N SER A 218 -8.25 4.20 -13.34
CA SER A 218 -7.75 5.28 -12.50
C SER A 218 -7.88 4.88 -11.05
N PHE A 219 -6.94 5.34 -10.23
CA PHE A 219 -7.02 5.21 -8.79
C PHE A 219 -6.93 6.58 -8.13
N HIS A 220 -7.80 6.79 -7.15
CA HIS A 220 -7.79 7.96 -6.29
C HIS A 220 -7.92 7.55 -4.84
N GLU A 221 -7.07 8.11 -3.99
CA GLU A 221 -7.21 7.97 -2.56
C GLU A 221 -7.49 9.31 -1.87
N TYR A 222 -8.42 9.27 -0.92
CA TYR A 222 -8.79 10.39 -0.08
C TYR A 222 -8.93 9.98 1.38
N MET A 223 -9.08 10.96 2.25
CA MET A 223 -9.49 10.76 3.63
C MET A 223 -10.85 11.44 3.86
N ARG A 224 -11.71 10.85 4.69
CA ARG A 224 -13.00 11.46 5.02
C ARG A 224 -12.79 12.81 5.73
N ALA A 225 -13.43 13.86 5.22
CA ALA A 225 -13.44 15.16 5.87
C ALA A 225 -14.62 15.24 6.87
N LYS A 226 -14.30 15.43 8.15
CA LYS A 226 -15.30 15.69 9.21
C LYS A 226 -15.72 17.19 9.20
N GLY A 227 -16.09 17.70 8.02
CA GLY A 227 -16.48 19.09 7.77
C GLY A 227 -15.53 19.87 6.85
N TYR A 228 -16.05 20.92 6.20
CA TYR A 228 -15.33 21.70 5.20
C TYR A 228 -14.06 22.37 5.75
N LEU A 229 -14.17 23.15 6.84
CA LEU A 229 -13.04 23.87 7.44
C LEU A 229 -11.91 22.92 7.86
N ARG A 230 -12.27 21.82 8.53
CA ARG A 230 -11.31 20.81 8.96
C ARG A 230 -10.62 20.13 7.77
N GLY A 231 -11.36 19.82 6.71
CA GLY A 231 -10.79 19.22 5.52
C GLY A 231 -9.83 20.15 4.77
N ILE A 232 -10.14 21.45 4.68
CA ILE A 232 -9.23 22.48 4.12
C ILE A 232 -7.97 22.61 4.97
N ALA A 233 -8.12 22.65 6.30
CA ALA A 233 -7.00 22.75 7.22
C ALA A 233 -6.05 21.55 7.08
N ILE A 234 -6.58 20.33 6.99
CA ILE A 234 -5.79 19.11 6.75
C ILE A 234 -5.01 19.21 5.43
N HIS A 235 -5.68 19.62 4.34
CA HIS A 235 -5.03 19.75 3.03
C HIS A 235 -3.81 20.68 3.06
N TRP A 236 -3.99 21.88 3.61
CA TRP A 236 -2.90 22.85 3.72
C TRP A 236 -1.83 22.44 4.73
N ALA A 237 -2.20 21.80 5.83
CA ALA A 237 -1.24 21.29 6.81
C ALA A 237 -0.32 20.24 6.17
N LEU A 238 -0.87 19.26 5.44
CA LEU A 238 -0.07 18.24 4.75
C LEU A 238 0.89 18.88 3.73
N GLY A 239 0.41 19.83 2.92
CA GLY A 239 1.24 20.53 1.94
C GLY A 239 2.35 21.36 2.58
N PHE A 240 2.01 22.15 3.61
CA PHE A 240 2.94 23.03 4.30
C PHE A 240 4.00 22.25 5.10
N PHE A 241 3.59 21.29 5.94
CA PHE A 241 4.53 20.49 6.71
C PHE A 241 5.38 19.57 5.83
N GLY A 242 4.81 19.02 4.76
CA GLY A 242 5.58 18.27 3.76
C GLY A 242 6.68 19.11 3.12
N LEU A 243 6.40 20.38 2.78
CA LEU A 243 7.39 21.31 2.25
C LEU A 243 8.49 21.64 3.27
N LEU A 244 8.12 21.88 4.53
CA LEU A 244 9.09 22.14 5.60
C LEU A 244 10.01 20.95 5.83
N LEU A 245 9.48 19.73 5.88
CA LEU A 245 10.28 18.51 5.99
C LEU A 245 11.24 18.36 4.81
N ALA A 246 10.77 18.64 3.60
CA ALA A 246 11.58 18.54 2.38
C ALA A 246 12.72 19.58 2.30
N THR A 247 12.54 20.79 2.84
CA THR A 247 13.42 21.93 2.56
C THR A 247 14.14 22.52 3.77
N MET A 248 13.72 22.22 5.00
CA MET A 248 14.27 22.84 6.21
C MET A 248 14.91 21.81 7.16
N PRO A 249 16.23 21.60 7.09
CA PRO A 249 16.95 20.69 7.99
C PRO A 249 16.72 20.97 9.50
N PRO A 250 16.66 22.24 9.98
CA PRO A 250 16.35 22.50 11.39
C PRO A 250 14.95 22.03 11.80
N PHE A 251 13.98 22.12 10.89
CA PHE A 251 12.62 21.63 11.14
C PHE A 251 12.60 20.10 11.25
N ARG A 252 13.36 19.39 10.38
CA ARG A 252 13.55 17.93 10.50
C ARG A 252 14.18 17.54 11.83
N ALA A 253 15.22 18.25 12.27
CA ALA A 253 15.88 18.00 13.55
C ALA A 253 14.93 18.23 14.74
N LEU A 254 14.04 19.22 14.67
CA LEU A 254 13.00 19.45 15.66
C LEU A 254 11.94 18.34 15.65
N ALA A 255 11.42 17.99 14.48
CA ALA A 255 10.42 16.93 14.31
C ALA A 255 10.91 15.58 14.87
N ARG A 256 12.21 15.29 14.70
CA ARG A 256 12.86 14.08 15.23
C ARG A 256 12.72 13.95 16.75
N ARG A 257 12.64 15.05 17.49
CA ARG A 257 12.46 15.03 18.96
C ARG A 257 11.09 14.52 19.40
N PHE A 258 10.12 14.50 18.48
CA PHE A 258 8.76 14.00 18.72
C PHE A 258 8.55 12.57 18.18
N VAL A 259 9.57 11.97 17.58
CA VAL A 259 9.56 10.57 17.18
C VAL A 259 9.77 9.73 18.43
N TYR A 260 8.81 8.87 18.77
CA TYR A 260 8.99 7.90 19.85
C TYR A 260 10.25 7.07 19.60
N GLU A 261 11.03 6.82 20.65
CA GLU A 261 12.15 5.89 20.54
C GLU A 261 11.66 4.51 20.10
N PRO A 262 12.39 3.80 19.20
CA PRO A 262 12.04 2.45 18.81
C PRO A 262 11.78 1.56 20.05
N GLY A 263 10.58 0.97 20.11
CA GLY A 263 10.16 0.11 21.23
C GLY A 263 9.22 0.75 22.25
N GLN A 264 9.07 2.09 22.27
CA GLN A 264 8.12 2.80 23.14
C GLN A 264 6.72 3.00 22.50
N GLY A 265 6.24 2.01 21.73
CA GLY A 265 4.98 2.10 20.97
C GLY A 265 3.77 2.57 21.80
N PRO A 266 2.65 2.93 21.15
CA PRO A 266 1.48 3.48 21.82
C PRO A 266 0.97 2.56 22.93
N ASP A 267 0.31 3.15 23.93
CA ASP A 267 -0.26 2.40 25.05
C ASP A 267 -1.13 1.24 24.55
N LYS A 268 -0.84 0.03 25.04
CA LYS A 268 -1.46 -1.22 24.55
C LYS A 268 -2.96 -1.27 24.82
N GLU A 269 -3.45 -0.68 25.91
CA GLU A 269 -4.88 -0.68 26.24
C GLU A 269 -5.65 0.36 25.44
N LEU A 270 -5.04 1.52 25.15
CA LEU A 270 -5.60 2.49 24.22
C LEU A 270 -5.65 1.91 22.81
N ALA A 271 -4.56 1.27 22.34
CA ALA A 271 -4.46 0.75 21.00
C ALA A 271 -5.48 -0.36 20.69
N LYS A 272 -6.00 -1.07 21.70
CA LYS A 272 -7.08 -2.07 21.52
C LYS A 272 -8.38 -1.46 21.01
N LYS A 273 -8.60 -0.15 21.21
CA LYS A 273 -9.80 0.57 20.79
C LYS A 273 -9.60 1.31 19.46
N ASP A 274 -8.39 1.27 18.90
CA ASP A 274 -8.12 1.88 17.62
C ASP A 274 -9.03 1.24 16.55
N GLU A 275 -9.40 2.05 15.58
CA GLU A 275 -10.23 1.62 14.47
C GLU A 275 -9.66 2.17 13.17
N ILE A 276 -9.64 1.31 12.16
CA ILE A 276 -9.37 1.71 10.79
C ILE A 276 -10.47 1.17 9.89
N GLU A 277 -11.02 2.05 9.06
CA GLU A 277 -12.05 1.70 8.09
C GLU A 277 -11.69 2.32 6.75
N TYR A 278 -11.55 1.48 5.74
CA TYR A 278 -11.47 1.86 4.35
C TYR A 278 -12.85 1.69 3.71
N ARG A 279 -13.25 2.66 2.89
CA ARG A 279 -14.39 2.52 2.00
C ARG A 279 -13.95 2.83 0.59
N GLY A 280 -14.36 2.03 -0.37
CA GLY A 280 -14.08 2.29 -1.76
C GLY A 280 -15.29 2.11 -2.65
N ILE A 281 -15.24 2.79 -3.79
CA ILE A 281 -16.18 2.62 -4.89
C ILE A 281 -15.41 2.35 -6.17
N ALA A 282 -16.03 1.58 -7.07
CA ALA A 282 -15.53 1.39 -8.43
C ALA A 282 -16.61 1.64 -9.47
N VAL A 283 -16.21 2.33 -10.53
CA VAL A 283 -17.05 2.67 -11.68
C VAL A 283 -16.66 1.77 -12.86
N PRO A 284 -17.62 1.09 -13.50
CA PRO A 284 -17.35 0.28 -14.69
C PRO A 284 -16.99 1.16 -15.90
N ASP A 285 -16.19 0.62 -16.82
CA ASP A 285 -15.79 1.24 -18.11
C ASP A 285 -16.94 1.42 -19.11
N LYS A 286 -18.05 0.72 -18.90
CA LYS A 286 -19.23 0.80 -19.77
C LYS A 286 -20.37 1.45 -18.99
N ALA A 287 -20.98 2.48 -19.58
CA ALA A 287 -22.24 3.00 -19.09
C ALA A 287 -23.31 1.89 -19.16
N SER A 288 -24.01 1.63 -18.05
CA SER A 288 -25.16 0.72 -18.06
C SER A 288 -26.35 1.40 -18.75
N LYS A 289 -27.16 0.61 -19.45
CA LYS A 289 -28.41 1.10 -20.08
C LYS A 289 -29.50 1.41 -19.03
N THR A 290 -29.34 0.94 -17.80
CA THR A 290 -30.33 1.02 -16.71
C THR A 290 -29.69 1.47 -15.40
N GLY A 291 -29.12 2.68 -15.38
CA GLY A 291 -28.52 3.31 -14.20
C GLY A 291 -26.99 3.42 -14.26
N ASN A 292 -26.37 3.89 -13.18
CA ASN A 292 -24.91 3.99 -13.04
C ASN A 292 -24.43 3.11 -11.88
N PRO A 293 -24.40 1.78 -12.05
CA PRO A 293 -24.04 0.87 -10.96
C PRO A 293 -22.60 1.09 -10.53
N GLN A 294 -22.36 1.02 -9.22
CA GLN A 294 -21.02 1.10 -8.63
C GLN A 294 -20.78 -0.14 -7.78
N ALA A 295 -19.59 -0.72 -7.87
CA ALA A 295 -19.16 -1.63 -6.81
C ALA A 295 -18.77 -0.80 -5.59
N TYR A 296 -19.09 -1.31 -4.41
CA TYR A 296 -18.74 -0.74 -3.12
C TYR A 296 -18.02 -1.79 -2.30
N CYS A 297 -16.98 -1.36 -1.58
CA CYS A 297 -16.23 -2.18 -0.65
C CYS A 297 -16.05 -1.41 0.65
N ARG A 298 -16.24 -2.11 1.77
CA ARG A 298 -15.89 -1.65 3.11
C ARG A 298 -14.92 -2.64 3.72
N ALA A 299 -13.74 -2.18 4.10
CA ALA A 299 -12.76 -2.98 4.82
C ALA A 299 -12.54 -2.36 6.21
N LYS A 300 -12.78 -3.10 7.28
CA LYS A 300 -12.71 -2.58 8.66
C LYS A 300 -11.93 -3.50 9.58
N TYR A 301 -11.10 -2.90 10.43
CA TYR A 301 -10.47 -3.56 11.56
C TYR A 301 -10.62 -2.71 12.83
N THR A 302 -10.82 -3.38 13.96
CA THR A 302 -10.83 -2.78 15.30
C THR A 302 -9.78 -3.49 16.14
N GLY A 303 -8.86 -2.70 16.71
CA GLY A 303 -7.69 -3.18 17.42
C GLY A 303 -6.44 -2.42 16.99
N SER A 304 -5.32 -2.76 17.62
CA SER A 304 -4.08 -2.01 17.44
C SER A 304 -3.55 -2.10 16.01
N MET A 305 -3.13 -0.95 15.47
CA MET A 305 -2.51 -0.87 14.14
C MET A 305 -1.21 -1.69 14.03
N TYR A 306 -0.45 -1.86 15.11
CA TYR A 306 0.72 -2.76 15.11
C TYR A 306 0.32 -4.22 14.91
N TYR A 307 -0.78 -4.64 15.55
CA TYR A 307 -1.31 -5.98 15.38
C TYR A 307 -1.90 -6.17 13.98
N LEU A 308 -2.55 -5.16 13.41
CA LEU A 308 -2.99 -5.21 12.01
C LEU A 308 -1.81 -5.34 11.05
N THR A 309 -0.73 -4.58 11.23
CA THR A 309 0.49 -4.73 10.40
C THR A 309 1.10 -6.13 10.52
N GLY A 310 1.24 -6.65 11.75
CA GLY A 310 1.73 -8.02 11.95
C GLY A 310 0.80 -9.08 11.36
N MET A 311 -0.51 -8.84 11.42
CA MET A 311 -1.54 -9.70 10.82
C MET A 311 -1.45 -9.70 9.30
N LEU A 312 -1.30 -8.53 8.65
CA LEU A 312 -1.10 -8.41 7.21
C LEU A 312 0.10 -9.25 6.76
N LEU A 313 1.26 -9.08 7.40
CA LEU A 313 2.45 -9.88 7.12
C LEU A 313 2.24 -11.38 7.32
N ALA A 314 1.70 -11.77 8.47
CA ALA A 314 1.53 -13.19 8.81
C ALA A 314 0.55 -13.89 7.87
N GLN A 315 -0.57 -13.23 7.51
CA GLN A 315 -1.55 -13.78 6.58
C GLN A 315 -1.05 -13.78 5.13
N ALA A 316 -0.23 -12.80 4.73
CA ALA A 316 0.42 -12.81 3.43
C ALA A 316 1.40 -13.99 3.30
N ALA A 317 2.25 -14.18 4.31
CA ALA A 317 3.18 -15.31 4.35
C ALA A 317 2.46 -16.66 4.41
N SER A 318 1.36 -16.75 5.16
CA SER A 318 0.54 -17.97 5.22
C SER A 318 -0.11 -18.28 3.87
N THR A 319 -0.59 -17.26 3.14
CA THR A 319 -1.09 -17.44 1.77
C THR A 319 -0.02 -18.02 0.87
N LEU A 320 1.21 -17.51 0.95
CA LEU A 320 2.32 -18.00 0.14
C LEU A 320 2.77 -19.42 0.50
N LEU A 321 2.62 -19.82 1.77
CA LEU A 321 2.99 -21.15 2.27
C LEU A 321 1.96 -22.24 1.94
N GLU A 322 0.68 -21.88 1.94
CA GLU A 322 -0.41 -22.86 1.98
C GLU A 322 -1.26 -22.86 0.70
N ASP A 323 -1.25 -21.78 -0.09
CA ASP A 323 -2.05 -21.63 -1.30
C ASP A 323 -1.15 -21.59 -2.54
N ASP A 324 -1.61 -22.15 -3.67
CA ASP A 324 -0.96 -21.96 -4.96
C ASP A 324 -1.33 -20.57 -5.50
N VAL A 325 -0.38 -19.64 -5.34
CA VAL A 325 -0.55 -18.27 -5.81
C VAL A 325 -0.38 -18.13 -7.33
N ASP A 326 0.14 -19.13 -8.05
CA ASP A 326 0.40 -19.08 -9.50
C ASP A 326 1.15 -17.79 -9.92
N LEU A 327 2.26 -17.51 -9.23
CA LEU A 327 3.15 -16.39 -9.52
C LEU A 327 4.56 -16.90 -9.87
N PRO A 328 5.21 -16.33 -10.89
CA PRO A 328 6.63 -16.56 -11.13
C PRO A 328 7.49 -15.83 -10.07
N GLY A 329 8.81 -15.96 -10.16
CA GLY A 329 9.72 -15.05 -9.45
C GLY A 329 9.54 -13.60 -9.90
N GLY A 330 9.75 -12.64 -8.99
CA GLY A 330 9.58 -11.22 -9.27
C GLY A 330 9.17 -10.40 -8.05
N VAL A 331 8.82 -9.13 -8.27
CA VAL A 331 8.39 -8.21 -7.21
C VAL A 331 6.90 -7.87 -7.34
N PHE A 332 6.11 -8.23 -6.36
CA PHE A 332 4.65 -8.19 -6.41
C PHE A 332 4.05 -7.30 -5.33
N THR A 333 2.75 -7.05 -5.44
CA THR A 333 1.96 -6.28 -4.48
C THR A 333 1.01 -7.20 -3.71
N ALA A 334 0.37 -6.69 -2.66
CA ALA A 334 -0.61 -7.43 -1.86
C ALA A 334 -1.76 -8.00 -2.72
N ALA A 335 -2.24 -7.24 -3.72
CA ALA A 335 -3.30 -7.70 -4.62
C ALA A 335 -2.93 -8.97 -5.41
N CYS A 336 -1.64 -9.23 -5.65
CA CYS A 336 -1.20 -10.44 -6.34
C CYS A 336 -1.42 -11.72 -5.54
N LEU A 337 -1.65 -11.65 -4.21
CA LEU A 337 -2.00 -12.80 -3.39
C LEU A 337 -3.49 -13.21 -3.53
N GLY A 338 -4.32 -12.35 -4.14
CA GLY A 338 -5.68 -12.68 -4.55
C GLY A 338 -6.67 -12.96 -3.41
N GLN A 339 -7.73 -13.72 -3.73
CA GLN A 339 -8.84 -14.02 -2.81
C GLN A 339 -8.40 -14.76 -1.53
N PRO A 340 -7.51 -15.77 -1.57
CA PRO A 340 -7.11 -16.49 -0.35
C PRO A 340 -6.56 -15.58 0.74
N TYR A 341 -5.79 -14.56 0.37
CA TYR A 341 -5.26 -13.58 1.33
C TYR A 341 -6.36 -12.71 1.95
N ILE A 342 -7.34 -12.28 1.15
CA ILE A 342 -8.49 -11.51 1.64
C ILE A 342 -9.34 -12.37 2.59
N ASP A 343 -9.58 -13.64 2.26
CA ASP A 343 -10.37 -14.56 3.08
C ASP A 343 -9.68 -14.80 4.43
N ARG A 344 -8.36 -15.05 4.41
CA ARG A 344 -7.55 -15.18 5.63
C ARG A 344 -7.63 -13.94 6.52
N LEU A 345 -7.43 -12.75 5.95
CA LEU A 345 -7.54 -11.48 6.66
C LEU A 345 -8.93 -11.26 7.25
N HIS A 346 -9.97 -11.60 6.48
CA HIS A 346 -11.35 -11.55 6.95
C HIS A 346 -11.53 -12.45 8.17
N ASP A 347 -11.02 -13.68 8.16
CA ASP A 347 -11.18 -14.64 9.25
C ASP A 347 -10.49 -14.20 10.55
N VAL A 348 -9.34 -13.51 10.45
CA VAL A 348 -8.61 -12.99 11.62
C VAL A 348 -9.00 -11.57 12.05
N GLY A 349 -10.06 -11.01 11.46
CA GLY A 349 -10.73 -9.82 11.96
C GLY A 349 -10.62 -8.55 11.11
N PHE A 350 -9.86 -8.56 10.01
CA PHE A 350 -9.88 -7.47 9.04
C PHE A 350 -10.96 -7.72 7.99
N LYS A 351 -12.19 -7.26 8.29
CA LYS A 351 -13.40 -7.66 7.59
C LYS A 351 -13.60 -6.87 6.29
N PHE A 352 -13.76 -7.58 5.17
CA PHE A 352 -14.14 -7.03 3.87
C PHE A 352 -15.62 -7.33 3.56
N GLU A 353 -16.36 -6.29 3.17
CA GLU A 353 -17.77 -6.36 2.78
C GLU A 353 -17.92 -5.72 1.39
N THR A 354 -18.39 -6.48 0.39
CA THR A 354 -18.60 -5.98 -0.97
C THR A 354 -20.06 -6.04 -1.39
N LYS A 355 -20.49 -5.10 -2.24
CA LYS A 355 -21.82 -5.09 -2.87
C LYS A 355 -21.86 -4.22 -4.12
N ILE A 356 -22.89 -4.40 -4.94
CA ILE A 356 -23.26 -3.45 -6.00
C ILE A 356 -24.27 -2.45 -5.43
N LEU A 357 -24.05 -1.18 -5.74
CA LEU A 357 -24.95 -0.07 -5.47
C LEU A 357 -25.60 0.35 -6.78
N ASP A 358 -26.92 0.30 -6.83
CA ASP A 358 -27.70 0.92 -7.90
C ASP A 358 -27.89 2.41 -7.56
N GLN A 359 -27.51 3.29 -8.48
CA GLN A 359 -27.71 4.75 -8.38
C GLN A 359 -28.94 5.20 -9.14
#